data_AF-A0A958NES5-F1
#
_entry.id   AF-A0A958NES5-F1
#
_cell.length_a   1.000
_cell.length_b   1.000
_cell.length_c   1.000
_cell.angle_alpha   90.00
_cell.angle_beta   90.00
_cell.angle_gamma   90.00
#
_symmetry.space_group_name_H-M   'P 1'
#
loop_
_entity.id
_entity.type
_entity.pdbx_description
1 polymer ?
#
loop_
_entity_poly.entity_id
_entity_poly.type
_entity_poly.pdbx_seq_one_letter_code
_entity_poly.pdbx_strand_id
1 'polypeptide(L)' 'MSVPVSVVVDTLPEDFNGDGVVSNIDFLIFLGKFGSACTCLEDLNHDGFVTNVDFLTFLGKFGSSCN' A
#
# COMPACT_ATOMS: atom_id res chain seq x y z
N MET A 1 34.70 -4.52 0.41
CA MET A 1 33.78 -5.65 0.64
C MET A 1 32.42 -5.05 0.89
N SER A 2 31.54 -5.08 -0.11
CA SER A 2 30.17 -4.57 0.03
C SER A 2 29.36 -5.60 0.80
N VAL A 3 28.88 -5.24 1.99
CA VAL A 3 27.97 -6.06 2.77
C VAL A 3 26.63 -6.04 2.04
N PRO A 4 25.99 -7.19 1.75
CA PRO A 4 24.61 -7.18 1.30
C PRO A 4 23.76 -6.66 2.46
N VAL A 5 23.28 -5.42 2.34
CA VAL A 5 22.20 -4.92 3.19
C VAL A 5 21.00 -5.80 2.88
N SER A 6 20.67 -6.69 3.81
CA SER A 6 19.36 -7.32 3.85
C SER A 6 18.37 -6.21 4.21
N VAL A 7 17.91 -5.46 3.21
CA VAL A 7 16.72 -4.62 3.37
C VAL A 7 15.63 -5.63 3.66
N VAL A 8 15.21 -5.70 4.92
CA VAL A 8 13.92 -6.28 5.25
C VAL A 8 12.97 -5.32 4.56
N VAL A 9 12.57 -5.63 3.33
CA VAL A 9 11.50 -4.88 2.69
C VAL A 9 10.30 -5.24 3.54
N ASP A 10 10.04 -4.43 4.56
CA ASP A 10 8.77 -4.46 5.27
C ASP A 10 7.76 -4.25 4.15
N THR A 11 7.12 -5.32 3.68
CA THR A 11 6.20 -5.19 2.55
C THR A 11 4.92 -4.64 3.13
N LEU A 12 4.86 -3.31 3.26
CA LEU A 12 3.60 -2.64 3.55
C LEU A 12 2.75 -2.80 2.28
N PRO A 13 1.66 -3.59 2.32
CA PRO A 13 0.80 -3.74 1.15
C PRO A 13 0.17 -2.40 0.72
N GLU A 14 0.15 -1.41 1.61
CA GLU A 14 -0.33 -0.05 1.35
C GLU A 14 0.69 0.86 0.64
N ASP A 15 1.94 0.43 0.48
CA ASP A 15 2.97 1.09 -0.33
C ASP A 15 2.85 0.60 -1.79
N PHE A 16 2.01 1.30 -2.56
CA PHE A 16 1.67 0.90 -3.91
C PHE A 16 2.72 1.33 -4.93
N ASN A 17 3.49 2.37 -4.63
CA ASN A 17 4.57 2.85 -5.51
C ASN A 17 5.93 2.18 -5.22
N GLY A 18 6.06 1.49 -4.07
CA GLY A 18 7.25 0.77 -3.65
C GLY A 18 8.39 1.67 -3.18
N ASP A 19 8.10 2.89 -2.72
CA ASP A 19 9.12 3.85 -2.27
C ASP A 19 9.52 3.69 -0.79
N GLY A 20 8.88 2.74 -0.10
CA GLY A 20 9.14 2.41 1.29
C GLY A 20 8.39 3.29 2.28
N VAL A 21 7.47 4.15 1.83
CA VAL A 21 6.68 5.04 2.68
C VAL A 21 5.23 5.09 2.22
N VAL A 22 4.29 4.76 3.11
CA VAL A 22 2.86 4.92 2.84
C VAL A 22 2.51 6.40 2.91
N SER A 23 2.42 7.05 1.76
CA SER A 23 2.35 8.50 1.62
C SER A 23 1.12 8.97 0.85
N ASN A 24 1.07 10.27 0.55
CA ASN A 24 0.05 10.84 -0.31
C ASN A 24 0.15 10.33 -1.77
N ILE A 25 1.30 9.83 -2.20
CA ILE A 25 1.44 9.24 -3.54
C ILE A 25 0.64 7.95 -3.63
N ASP A 26 0.76 7.08 -2.62
CA ASP A 26 -0.02 5.84 -2.52
C ASP A 26 -1.51 6.12 -2.40
N PHE A 27 -1.87 7.17 -1.67
CA PHE A 27 -3.27 7.61 -1.61
C PHE A 27 -3.82 8.03 -2.98
N LEU A 28 -3.05 8.72 -3.81
CA LEU A 28 -3.48 9.10 -5.16
C LEU A 28 -3.63 7.87 -6.08
N ILE A 29 -2.76 6.87 -5.91
CA ILE A 29 -2.88 5.59 -6.62
C ILE A 29 -4.17 4.87 -6.21
N PHE A 30 -4.42 4.78 -4.90
CA PHE A 30 -5.64 4.21 -4.32
C PHE A 30 -6.91 4.88 -4.86
N LEU A 31 -6.95 6.21 -4.90
CA LEU A 31 -8.09 6.96 -5.45
C LEU A 31 -8.34 6.68 -6.93
N GLY A 32 -7.32 6.27 -7.69
CA GLY A 32 -7.48 5.84 -9.09
C GLY A 32 -8.28 4.54 -9.24
N LYS A 33 -8.36 3.72 -8.19
CA LYS A 33 -9.09 2.45 -8.15
C LYS A 33 -10.33 2.47 -7.27
N PHE A 34 -10.50 3.49 -6.44
CA PHE A 34 -11.62 3.59 -5.51
C PHE A 34 -12.99 3.43 -6.20
N GLY A 35 -13.81 2.53 -5.66
CA GLY A 35 -15.12 2.16 -6.20
C GLY A 35 -15.09 1.19 -7.37
N SER A 36 -13.92 0.69 -7.78
CA SER A 36 -13.80 -0.33 -8.83
C SER A 36 -13.84 -1.74 -8.26
N ALA A 37 -14.43 -2.67 -9.01
CA ALA A 37 -14.31 -4.09 -8.76
C ALA A 37 -13.00 -4.61 -9.39
N CYS A 38 -12.02 -4.94 -8.58
CA CYS A 38 -10.72 -5.42 -9.05
C CYS A 38 -9.99 -6.15 -7.93
N THR A 39 -9.32 -7.25 -8.27
CA THR A 39 -8.34 -7.92 -7.41
C THR A 39 -6.96 -7.31 -7.70
N CYS A 40 -6.76 -6.07 -7.24
CA CYS A 40 -5.52 -5.31 -7.41
C CYS A 40 -4.85 -5.05 -6.06
N LEU A 41 -3.70 -4.37 -6.07
CA LEU A 41 -2.96 -4.07 -4.82
C LEU A 41 -3.80 -3.23 -3.86
N GLU A 42 -4.67 -2.37 -4.41
CA GLU A 42 -5.55 -1.49 -3.67
C GLU A 42 -6.74 -2.20 -2.99
N ASP A 43 -7.03 -3.47 -3.33
CA ASP A 43 -7.99 -4.35 -2.67
C ASP A 43 -7.30 -5.04 -1.48
N LEU A 44 -7.12 -4.28 -0.40
CA LEU A 44 -6.35 -4.69 0.77
C LEU A 44 -7.04 -5.79 1.57
N ASN A 45 -8.37 -5.82 1.58
CA ASN A 45 -9.15 -6.85 2.27
C ASN A 45 -9.41 -8.11 1.39
N HIS A 46 -9.05 -8.06 0.10
CA HIS A 46 -9.22 -9.12 -0.89
C HIS A 46 -10.69 -9.54 -1.09
N ASP A 47 -11.64 -8.61 -1.01
CA ASP A 47 -13.06 -8.86 -1.26
C ASP A 47 -13.47 -8.67 -2.74
N GLY A 48 -12.52 -8.24 -3.57
CA GLY A 48 -12.71 -8.00 -4.99
C GLY A 48 -13.21 -6.59 -5.32
N PHE A 49 -13.33 -5.69 -4.33
CA PHE A 49 -13.76 -4.32 -4.51
C PHE A 49 -12.89 -3.36 -3.70
N VAL A 50 -12.42 -2.29 -4.34
CA VAL A 50 -11.69 -1.23 -3.63
C VAL A 50 -12.71 -0.26 -3.03
N THR A 51 -12.98 -0.41 -1.74
CA THR A 51 -14.04 0.34 -1.04
C THR A 51 -13.51 1.10 0.17
N ASN A 52 -14.44 1.59 1.01
CA ASN A 52 -14.11 2.23 2.27
C ASN A 52 -13.41 1.27 3.26
N VAL A 53 -13.60 -0.04 3.15
CA VAL A 53 -12.92 -1.01 4.02
C VAL A 53 -11.41 -1.01 3.74
N ASP A 54 -11.02 -1.01 2.47
CA ASP A 54 -9.63 -0.88 2.05
C ASP A 54 -9.07 0.49 2.41
N PHE A 55 -9.86 1.55 2.23
CA PHE A 55 -9.44 2.90 2.62
C PHE A 55 -9.13 3.01 4.13
N LEU A 56 -9.96 2.41 4.98
CA LEU A 56 -9.72 2.40 6.43
C LEU A 56 -8.48 1.58 6.79
N THR A 57 -8.21 0.51 6.04
CA THR A 57 -6.99 -0.30 6.18
C THR A 57 -5.77 0.52 5.81
N PHE A 58 -5.81 1.21 4.67
CA PHE A 58 -4.79 2.15 4.21
C PHE A 58 -4.49 3.25 5.25
N LEU A 59 -5.54 3.89 5.80
CA LEU A 59 -5.39 4.91 6.83
C LEU A 59 -4.75 4.39 8.12
N GLY A 60 -4.93 3.11 8.44
CA GLY A 60 -4.26 2.47 9.58
C GLY A 60 -2.74 2.42 9.45
N LYS A 61 -2.22 2.50 8.23
CA LYS A 61 -0.78 2.47 7.91
C LYS A 61 -0.26 3.79 7.35
N PHE A 62 -1.12 4.78 7.12
CA PHE A 62 -0.71 6.06 6.56
C PHE A 62 0.39 6.74 7.37
N GLY A 63 1.48 7.12 6.71
CA GLY A 63 2.69 7.68 7.33
C GLY A 63 3.65 6.65 7.92
N SER A 64 3.37 5.35 7.77
CA SER A 64 4.33 4.29 8.09
C SER A 64 5.40 4.18 7.02
N SER A 65 6.61 3.80 7.43
CA SER A 65 7.73 3.56 6.52
C SER A 65 8.41 2.24 6.87
N CYS A 66 8.87 1.53 5.86
CA CYS A 66 9.62 0.29 5.99
C CYS A 66 11.04 0.64 6.46
N ASN A 67 11.51 0.04 7.56
CA ASN A 67 12.86 0.26 8.10
C ASN A 67 13.69 -1.03 8.05
#